data_AF-A0A7W1A791-F1
#
_entry.id   AF-A0A7W1A791-F1
#
_cell.length_a   1.000
_cell.length_b   1.000
_cell.length_c   1.000
_cell.angle_alpha   90.00
_cell.angle_beta   90.00
_cell.angle_gamma   90.00
#
_symmetry.space_group_name_H-M   'P 1'
#
loop_
_entity.id
_entity.type
_entity.pdbx_description
1 polymer ?
#
loop_
_entity_poly.entity_id
_entity_poly.type
_entity_poly.pdbx_seq_one_letter_code
_entity_poly.pdbx_strand_id
1 'polypeptide(L)' 'MKAERRDGESIEQLIRRFNKQVVAERITKTYRERMHFVPKSTERNEKRRRAERNRRRKDREAV' A
#
# COMPACT_ATOMS: atom_id res chain seq x y z
N MET A 1 4.09 13.32 3.87
CA MET A 1 3.58 12.80 5.15
C MET A 1 4.34 13.45 6.30
N LYS A 2 3.65 13.94 7.33
CA LYS A 2 4.26 14.39 8.60
C LYS A 2 3.63 13.57 9.73
N ALA A 3 4.44 12.91 10.56
CA ALA A 3 3.98 12.09 11.67
C ALA A 3 4.45 12.70 12.99
N GLU A 4 3.62 13.58 13.55
CA GLU A 4 3.83 14.16 14.87
C GLU A 4 3.18 13.28 15.94
N ARG A 5 3.84 13.18 17.09
CA ARG A 5 3.32 12.46 18.26
C ARG A 5 2.06 13.16 18.77
N ARG A 6 1.00 12.39 19.04
CA ARG A 6 -0.21 12.91 19.70
C ARG A 6 -0.05 12.87 21.21
N ASP A 7 -0.76 13.75 21.92
CA ASP A 7 -0.80 13.73 23.38
C ASP A 7 -1.35 12.39 23.88
N GLY A 8 -0.65 11.80 24.85
CA GLY A 8 -0.97 10.47 25.39
C GLY A 8 -0.61 9.27 24.50
N GLU A 9 -0.06 9.48 23.30
CA GLU A 9 0.39 8.38 22.41
C GLU A 9 1.75 7.83 22.86
N SER A 10 1.90 6.51 22.95
CA SER A 10 3.21 5.87 23.13
C SER A 10 4.03 5.93 21.84
N ILE A 11 5.36 5.85 21.94
CA ILE A 11 6.24 5.84 20.76
C ILE A 11 5.88 4.67 19.81
N GLU A 12 5.54 3.51 20.36
CA GLU A 12 5.17 2.34 19.56
C GLU A 12 3.85 2.53 18.80
N GLN A 13 2.91 3.27 19.39
CA GLN A 13 1.65 3.62 18.72
C GLN A 13 1.91 4.59 17.57
N LEU A 14 2.79 5.58 17.77
CA LEU A 14 3.23 6.49 16.71
C LEU A 14 3.88 5.73 15.55
N ILE A 15 4.81 4.81 15.83
CA ILE A 15 5.47 3.98 14.81
C ILE A 15 4.43 3.14 14.05
N ARG A 16 3.49 2.51 14.75
CA ARG A 16 2.41 1.73 14.10
C ARG A 16 1.55 2.60 13.18
N ARG A 17 1.18 3.80 13.62
CA ARG A 17 0.40 4.76 12.82
C ARG A 17 1.17 5.23 11.59
N PHE A 18 2.44 5.58 11.75
CA PHE A 18 3.32 5.95 10.66
C PHE A 18 3.42 4.82 9.61
N ASN A 19 3.70 3.59 10.04
CA ASN A 19 3.77 2.42 9.16
C ASN A 19 2.46 2.21 8.40
N LYS A 20 1.31 2.36 9.08
CA LYS A 20 -0.01 2.25 8.46
C LYS A 20 -0.21 3.31 7.37
N GLN A 21 0.21 4.55 7.61
CA GLN A 21 0.14 5.62 6.61
C GLN A 21 1.08 5.34 5.42
N VAL A 22 2.30 4.84 5.66
CA VAL A 22 3.28 4.56 4.59
C VAL A 22 2.74 3.50 3.64
N VAL A 23 2.09 2.47 4.20
CA VAL A 23 1.44 1.42 3.43
C VAL A 23 0.21 1.96 2.67
N ALA A 24 -0.62 2.79 3.32
CA ALA A 24 -1.81 3.38 2.71
C ALA A 24 -1.46 4.29 1.52
N GLU A 25 -0.47 5.16 1.68
CA GLU A 25 0.06 6.06 0.64
C GLU A 25 0.91 5.32 -0.41
N ARG A 26 1.22 4.03 -0.19
CA ARG A 26 2.02 3.17 -1.08
C ARG A 26 3.41 3.70 -1.41
N ILE A 27 3.99 4.53 -0.53
CA ILE A 27 5.27 5.21 -0.77
C ILE A 27 6.35 4.21 -1.17
N THR A 28 6.55 3.16 -0.37
CA THR A 28 7.60 2.15 -0.61
C THR A 28 7.42 1.42 -1.94
N LYS A 29 6.17 1.08 -2.29
CA LYS A 29 5.85 0.42 -3.55
C LYS A 29 6.14 1.33 -4.75
N THR A 30 5.69 2.58 -4.69
CA THR A 30 5.90 3.56 -5.76
C THR A 30 7.37 3.82 -6.01
N TYR A 31 8.18 3.93 -4.96
CA TYR A 31 9.63 4.06 -5.14
C TYR A 31 10.24 2.80 -5.77
N ARG A 32 9.88 1.60 -5.30
CA ARG A 32 10.39 0.34 -5.87
C ARG A 32 10.03 0.16 -7.35
N GLU A 33 8.81 0.51 -7.75
CA GLU A 33 8.36 0.46 -9.15
C GLU A 33 9.11 1.46 -10.05
N ARG A 34 9.61 2.57 -9.48
CA ARG A 34 10.40 3.58 -10.21
C ARG A 34 11.89 3.24 -10.30
N MET A 35 12.40 2.29 -9.51
CA MET A 35 13.83 1.94 -9.53
C MET A 35 14.25 1.22 -10.81
N HIS A 36 13.31 0.54 -11.48
CA HIS A 36 13.59 -0.23 -12.68
C HIS A 36 12.59 0.12 -13.78
N PHE A 37 13.06 0.07 -15.02
CA PHE A 37 12.17 0.21 -16.17
C PHE A 37 11.19 -0.97 -16.22
N VAL A 38 9.89 -0.66 -16.21
CA VAL A 38 8.82 -1.63 -16.37
C VAL A 38 8.13 -1.38 -17.71
N PRO A 39 8.10 -2.36 -18.64
CA PRO A 39 7.36 -2.22 -19.89
C PRO A 39 5.86 -1.98 -19.66
N LYS A 40 5.22 -1.18 -20.52
CA LYS A 40 3.77 -0.89 -20.46
C LYS A 40 2.89 -2.14 -20.50
N SER A 41 3.34 -3.22 -21.13
CA SER A 41 2.63 -4.51 -21.14
C SER A 41 2.61 -5.14 -19.74
N THR A 42 3.73 -5.11 -19.03
CA THR A 42 3.87 -5.63 -17.66
C THR A 42 3.00 -4.83 -16.69
N GLU A 43 2.98 -3.51 -16.80
CA GLU A 43 2.13 -2.64 -15.98
C GLU A 43 0.63 -2.96 -16.20
N ARG A 44 0.19 -3.12 -17.46
CA ARG A 44 -1.18 -3.50 -17.80
C ARG A 44 -1.55 -4.88 -17.24
N ASN A 45 -0.65 -5.85 -17.34
CA ASN A 45 -0.85 -7.20 -16.81
C ASN A 45 -0.94 -7.21 -15.27
N GLU A 46 -0.09 -6.44 -14.59
CA GLU A 46 -0.14 -6.32 -13.13
C GLU A 46 -1.44 -5.64 -12.66
N LYS A 47 -1.87 -4.58 -13.36
CA LYS A 47 -3.17 -3.92 -13.08
C LYS A 47 -4.34 -4.90 -13.22
N ARG A 48 -4.35 -5.72 -14.27
CA ARG A 48 -5.38 -6.75 -14.48
C ARG A 48 -5.37 -7.79 -13.35
N ARG A 49 -4.21 -8.36 -13.03
CA ARG A 49 -4.05 -9.33 -11.93
C ARG A 49 -4.49 -8.75 -10.58
N ARG A 50 -4.21 -7.48 -10.33
CA ARG A 50 -4.63 -6.80 -9.10
C ARG A 50 -6.15 -6.65 -9.02
N ALA A 51 -6.79 -6.20 -10.11
CA ALA A 51 -8.25 -6.08 -10.16
C ALA A 51 -8.92 -7.43 -9.90
N GLU A 52 -8.40 -8.50 -10.50
CA GLU A 52 -8.88 -9.86 -10.29
C GLU A 52 -8.71 -10.33 -8.84
N ARG A 53 -7.54 -10.11 -8.23
CA ARG A 53 -7.32 -10.42 -6.79
C ARG A 53 -8.29 -9.66 -5.89
N ASN A 54 -8.54 -8.39 -6.16
CA ASN A 54 -9.48 -7.59 -5.38
C ASN A 54 -10.92 -8.09 -5.52
N ARG A 55 -11.34 -8.51 -6.72
CA ARG A 55 -12.66 -9.14 -6.95
C ARG A 55 -12.77 -10.43 -6.14
N ARG A 56 -11.82 -11.36 -6.30
CA ARG A 56 -11.80 -12.63 -5.55
C ARG A 56 -11.81 -12.43 -4.04
N ARG A 57 -11.12 -11.41 -3.54
CA ARG A 57 -11.13 -11.07 -2.11
C ARG A 57 -12.51 -10.58 -1.67
N LYS A 58 -13.13 -9.67 -2.42
CA LYS A 58 -14.47 -9.16 -2.12
C LYS A 58 -15.50 -10.29 -2.13
N ASP A 59 -15.40 -11.20 -3.10
CA ASP A 59 -16.30 -12.34 -3.21
C ASP A 59 -16.16 -13.30 -2.01
N ARG A 60 -14.93 -13.51 -1.51
CA ARG A 60 -14.68 -14.29 -0.28
C ARG A 60 -15.15 -13.61 1.01
N GLU A 61 -15.12 -12.29 1.07
CA GLU A 61 -15.61 -11.52 2.22
C GLU A 61 -17.15 -11.40 2.25
N ALA A 62 -17.82 -11.70 1.13
CA ALA A 62 -19.28 -11.64 0.99
C ALA A 62 -19.98 -13.01 1.18
N VAL A 63 -19.21 -14.09 1.31
CA VAL A 63 -19.66 -15.46 1.66
C VAL A 63 -19.42 -15.67 3.15
#